data_AF-A0A151IHE5-F1
#
_entry.id   AF-A0A151IHE5-F1
#
_cell.length_a   1.000
_cell.length_b   1.000
_cell.length_c   1.000
_cell.angle_alpha   90.00
_cell.angle_beta   90.00
_cell.angle_gamma   90.00
#
_symmetry.space_group_name_H-M   'P 1'
#
loop_
_entity.id
_entity.type
_entity.pdbx_description
1 polymer ?
#
loop_
_entity_poly.entity_id
_entity_poly.type
_entity_poly.pdbx_seq_one_letter_code
_entity_poly.pdbx_strand_id
1 'polypeptide(L)'
;MALEKWLNLCFVEKILRKSEEDDSIQVINISSKPATDKGDNYLSDMFRITVEFSRNKGDRESKEKKSIIVKLSPILESVRQKFIILAGYFHTEISMMSDTLVKMNKLLEPKYRLSGRSLYVQSENPTLLVIEDLMSLGFQMADRLSGLDLAHSILAVQGLARFHAASVAICEKVNHP
;
A
#
# COMPACT_ATOMS: atom_id res chain seq x y z
N MET A 1 -3.71 13.61 -17.04
CA MET A 1 -2.43 13.63 -16.30
C MET A 1 -1.51 12.66 -17.02
N ALA A 2 -0.39 13.16 -17.54
CA ALA A 2 0.62 12.26 -18.11
C ALA A 2 1.17 11.37 -16.98
N LEU A 3 1.36 10.09 -17.26
CA LEU A 3 2.07 9.19 -16.37
C LEU A 3 3.47 9.77 -16.17
N GLU A 4 3.91 9.96 -14.92
CA GLU A 4 5.28 10.36 -14.62
C GLU A 4 6.24 9.43 -15.37
N LYS A 5 7.26 9.96 -16.06
CA LYS A 5 8.12 9.17 -16.97
C LYS A 5 8.75 7.94 -16.31
N TRP A 6 8.99 8.02 -15.00
CA TRP A 6 9.57 6.94 -14.21
C TRP A 6 8.57 5.82 -13.89
N LEU A 7 7.27 6.10 -13.87
CA LEU A 7 6.22 5.12 -13.60
C LEU A 7 5.84 4.41 -14.91
N ASN A 8 6.72 3.53 -15.38
CA ASN A 8 6.59 2.82 -16.66
C ASN A 8 6.48 1.30 -16.47
N LEU A 9 6.31 0.57 -17.59
CA LEU A 9 6.15 -0.89 -17.58
C LEU A 9 7.28 -1.60 -16.84
N CYS A 10 8.54 -1.24 -17.12
CA CYS A 10 9.71 -1.86 -16.49
C CYS A 10 9.73 -1.64 -14.96
N PHE A 11 9.36 -0.45 -14.52
CA PHE A 11 9.30 -0.14 -13.09
C PHE A 11 8.21 -0.96 -12.38
N VAL A 12 7.01 -1.04 -12.98
CA VAL A 12 5.91 -1.83 -12.44
C VAL A 12 6.21 -3.34 -12.48
N GLU A 13 6.90 -3.81 -13.51
CA GLU A 13 7.36 -5.20 -13.62
C GLU A 13 8.31 -5.56 -12.49
N LYS A 14 9.31 -4.71 -12.22
CA LYS A 14 10.22 -4.87 -11.06
C LYS A 14 9.46 -4.98 -9.75
N ILE A 15 8.43 -4.15 -9.55
CA ILE A 15 7.58 -4.20 -8.36
C ILE A 15 6.87 -5.55 -8.27
N LEU A 16 6.19 -5.98 -9.34
CA LEU A 16 5.42 -7.21 -9.33
C LEU A 16 6.29 -8.44 -9.12
N ARG A 17 7.41 -8.57 -9.87
CA ARG A 17 8.37 -9.68 -9.70
C ARG A 17 8.87 -9.80 -8.26
N LYS A 18 9.26 -8.68 -7.66
CA LYS A 18 9.73 -8.65 -6.27
C LYS A 18 8.62 -9.00 -5.28
N SER A 19 7.43 -8.45 -5.46
CA SER A 19 6.32 -8.61 -4.50
C SER A 19 5.65 -9.99 -4.57
N GLU A 20 5.76 -10.68 -5.70
CA GLU A 20 5.15 -11.99 -5.94
C GLU A 20 6.18 -13.12 -6.02
N GLU A 21 7.47 -12.81 -5.86
CA GLU A 21 8.57 -13.77 -5.93
C GLU A 21 8.56 -14.60 -7.23
N ASP A 22 8.28 -13.93 -8.36
CA ASP A 22 8.14 -14.58 -9.66
C ASP A 22 8.74 -13.73 -10.79
N ASP A 23 9.91 -14.17 -11.28
CA ASP A 23 10.63 -13.51 -12.36
C ASP A 23 10.02 -13.75 -13.75
N SER A 24 9.04 -14.66 -13.89
CA SER A 24 8.35 -14.88 -15.17
C SER A 24 7.34 -13.79 -15.51
N ILE A 25 7.00 -12.92 -14.55
CA ILE A 25 6.04 -11.83 -14.78
C ILE A 25 6.56 -10.89 -15.87
N GLN A 26 5.72 -10.61 -16.86
CA GLN A 26 5.95 -9.60 -17.90
C GLN A 26 4.79 -8.61 -17.93
N VAL A 27 5.07 -7.32 -17.72
CA VAL A 27 4.03 -6.29 -17.75
C VAL A 27 3.73 -5.88 -19.19
N ILE A 28 2.48 -6.10 -19.60
CA ILE A 28 2.00 -5.84 -20.96
C ILE A 28 1.51 -4.40 -21.07
N ASN A 29 0.75 -3.95 -20.08
CA ASN A 29 0.12 -2.63 -20.09
C ASN A 29 -0.10 -2.09 -18.68
N ILE A 30 -0.09 -0.76 -18.55
CA ILE A 30 -0.44 -0.06 -17.31
C ILE A 30 -1.36 1.12 -17.61
N SER A 31 -2.31 1.35 -16.72
CA SER A 31 -3.11 2.57 -16.71
C SER A 31 -3.14 3.16 -15.30
N SER A 32 -3.10 4.48 -15.21
CA SER A 32 -3.14 5.19 -13.92
C SER A 32 -4.37 6.09 -13.80
N LYS A 33 -4.80 6.25 -12.56
CA LYS A 33 -5.76 7.28 -12.16
C LYS A 33 -5.46 7.73 -10.72
N PRO A 34 -5.96 8.89 -10.28
CA PRO A 34 -5.94 9.24 -8.86
C PRO A 34 -6.54 8.12 -8.00
N ALA A 35 -5.91 7.84 -6.86
CA ALA A 35 -6.39 6.78 -5.96
C ALA A 35 -7.65 7.20 -5.17
N THR A 36 -7.77 8.50 -4.89
CA THR A 36 -8.82 9.12 -4.06
C THR A 36 -9.41 10.34 -4.77
N ASP A 37 -10.46 10.91 -4.17
CA ASP A 37 -11.04 12.16 -4.64
C ASP A 37 -10.16 13.36 -4.29
N LYS A 38 -10.45 14.48 -4.95
CA LYS A 38 -9.73 15.73 -4.74
C LYS A 38 -9.97 16.22 -3.31
N GLY A 39 -8.87 16.36 -2.55
CA GLY A 39 -8.91 16.85 -1.17
C GLY A 39 -8.66 15.77 -0.12
N ASP A 40 -8.76 14.49 -0.47
CA ASP A 40 -8.51 13.40 0.49
C ASP A 40 -7.01 13.15 0.77
N ASN A 41 -6.16 13.51 -0.20
CA ASN A 41 -4.71 13.29 -0.14
C ASN A 41 -3.97 14.52 0.42
N TYR A 42 -3.81 14.56 1.74
CA TYR A 42 -3.16 15.68 2.44
C TYR A 42 -1.62 15.56 2.51
N LEU A 43 -1.11 14.36 2.80
CA LEU A 43 0.30 14.14 3.15
C LEU A 43 1.14 13.47 2.06
N SER A 44 0.50 12.96 1.00
CA SER A 44 1.16 12.26 -0.11
C SER A 44 0.35 12.40 -1.37
N ASP A 45 0.98 12.19 -2.52
CA ASP A 45 0.27 12.04 -3.80
C ASP A 45 0.02 10.54 -4.04
N MET A 46 -1.24 10.16 -4.32
CA MET A 46 -1.64 8.75 -4.43
C MET A 46 -2.25 8.41 -5.79
N PHE A 47 -1.71 7.37 -6.42
CA PHE A 47 -2.14 6.87 -7.72
C PHE A 47 -2.59 5.42 -7.60
N ARG A 48 -3.68 5.08 -8.27
CA ARG A 48 -4.08 3.69 -8.50
C ARG A 48 -3.60 3.28 -9.87
N ILE A 49 -2.78 2.24 -9.92
CA ILE A 49 -2.26 1.67 -11.16
C ILE A 49 -2.93 0.33 -11.40
N THR A 50 -3.60 0.21 -12.52
CA THR A 50 -4.10 -1.06 -13.04
C THR A 50 -3.07 -1.63 -13.99
N VAL A 51 -2.63 -2.85 -13.73
CA VAL A 51 -1.55 -3.56 -14.42
C VAL A 51 -2.12 -4.78 -15.13
N GLU A 52 -1.84 -4.91 -16.41
CA GLU A 52 -2.07 -6.13 -17.19
C GLU A 52 -0.73 -6.78 -17.45
N PHE A 53 -0.59 -8.04 -17.09
CA PHE A 53 0.69 -8.77 -17.15
C PHE A 53 0.47 -10.23 -17.52
N SER A 54 1.50 -10.88 -18.05
CA SER A 54 1.55 -12.33 -18.18
C SER A 54 2.52 -12.93 -17.17
N ARG A 55 2.36 -14.22 -16.87
CA ARG A 55 3.29 -15.01 -16.07
C ARG A 55 3.19 -16.49 -16.46
N ASN A 56 4.20 -17.27 -16.11
CA ASN A 56 4.20 -18.72 -16.32
C ASN A 56 3.49 -19.42 -15.16
N LYS A 57 2.50 -20.25 -15.48
CA LYS A 57 1.87 -21.20 -14.54
C LYS A 57 2.09 -22.62 -15.06
N GLY A 58 3.19 -23.23 -14.63
CA GLY A 58 3.70 -24.47 -15.23
C GLY A 58 4.14 -24.21 -16.67
N ASP A 59 3.68 -25.04 -17.61
CA ASP A 59 4.04 -24.93 -19.04
C ASP A 59 3.17 -23.94 -19.84
N ARG A 60 2.29 -23.16 -19.16
CA ARG A 60 1.36 -22.24 -19.83
C ARG A 60 1.57 -20.81 -19.38
N GLU A 61 1.52 -19.89 -20.35
CA GLU A 61 1.42 -18.46 -20.09
C GLU A 61 -0.03 -18.10 -19.71
N SER A 62 -0.20 -17.38 -18.60
CA SER A 62 -1.49 -16.83 -18.19
C SER A 62 -1.44 -15.31 -18.16
N LYS A 63 -2.48 -14.66 -18.70
CA LYS A 63 -2.67 -13.20 -18.61
C LYS A 63 -3.55 -12.85 -17.42
N GLU A 64 -3.12 -11.88 -16.64
CA GLU A 64 -3.75 -11.46 -15.40
C GLU A 64 -3.85 -9.94 -15.32
N LYS A 65 -4.74 -9.48 -14.44
CA LYS A 65 -4.97 -8.07 -14.17
C LYS A 65 -4.93 -7.82 -12.66
N LYS A 66 -4.14 -6.83 -12.24
CA LYS A 66 -3.98 -6.48 -10.82
C LYS A 66 -4.06 -4.96 -10.64
N SER A 67 -4.56 -4.53 -9.49
CA SER A 67 -4.55 -3.12 -9.08
C SER A 67 -3.59 -2.93 -7.92
N ILE A 68 -2.79 -1.87 -7.97
CA ILE A 68 -1.85 -1.47 -6.92
C ILE A 68 -2.01 0.02 -6.62
N ILE A 69 -1.70 0.42 -5.39
CA ILE A 69 -1.68 1.83 -4.98
C ILE A 69 -0.23 2.28 -4.84
N VAL A 70 0.13 3.37 -5.51
CA VAL A 70 1.43 4.03 -5.40
C VAL A 70 1.24 5.30 -4.59
N LYS A 71 1.88 5.38 -3.43
CA LYS A 71 1.99 6.58 -2.61
C LYS A 71 3.35 7.23 -2.87
N LEU A 72 3.35 8.53 -3.11
CA LEU A 72 4.55 9.34 -3.30
C LEU A 72 4.64 10.38 -2.19
N SER A 73 5.83 10.54 -1.63
CA SER A 73 6.14 11.76 -0.91
C SER A 73 5.89 12.95 -1.85
N PRO A 74 5.25 14.05 -1.39
CA PRO A 74 4.90 15.17 -2.27
C PRO A 74 6.10 15.63 -3.08
N ILE A 75 5.95 15.71 -4.40
CA ILE A 75 7.06 16.03 -5.32
C ILE A 75 7.14 17.54 -5.58
N LEU A 76 6.00 18.21 -5.63
CA LEU A 76 5.90 19.65 -5.87
C LEU A 76 6.41 20.47 -4.69
N GLU A 77 7.42 21.29 -4.97
CA GLU A 77 7.94 22.27 -4.01
C GLU A 77 6.83 23.16 -3.48
N SER A 78 6.55 23.01 -2.19
CA SER A 78 5.50 23.74 -1.51
C SER A 78 5.82 23.83 -0.02
N VAL A 79 5.20 24.80 0.65
CA VAL A 79 5.26 24.90 2.12
C VAL A 79 4.82 23.56 2.75
N ARG A 80 3.75 22.96 2.20
CA ARG A 80 3.25 21.63 2.57
C ARG A 80 4.34 20.55 2.47
N GLN A 81 5.05 20.46 1.35
CA GLN A 81 6.13 19.48 1.17
C GLN A 81 7.22 19.65 2.23
N LYS A 82 7.69 20.89 2.47
CA LYS A 82 8.73 21.16 3.48
C LYS A 82 8.30 20.68 4.87
N PHE A 83 7.06 20.96 5.28
CA PHE A 83 6.52 20.47 6.55
C PHE A 83 6.47 18.94 6.63
N ILE A 84 6.03 18.26 5.56
CA ILE A 84 5.93 16.79 5.54
C ILE A 84 7.30 16.13 5.61
N ILE A 85 8.28 16.66 4.88
CA ILE A 85 9.66 16.17 4.90
C ILE A 85 10.27 16.39 6.29
N LEU A 86 10.15 17.60 6.85
CA LEU A 86 10.69 17.92 8.18
C LEU A 86 10.07 17.07 9.29
N ALA A 87 8.77 16.78 9.21
CA ALA A 87 8.08 15.94 10.17
C ALA A 87 8.36 14.43 10.00
N GLY A 88 8.99 14.01 8.90
CA GLY A 88 9.33 12.62 8.64
C GLY A 88 8.12 11.68 8.43
N TYR A 89 6.92 12.22 8.18
CA TYR A 89 5.68 11.43 8.15
C TYR A 89 5.71 10.28 7.15
N PHE A 90 6.28 10.50 5.96
CA PHE A 90 6.35 9.47 4.93
C PHE A 90 7.33 8.35 5.29
N HIS A 91 8.42 8.67 6.02
CA HIS A 91 9.34 7.67 6.53
C HIS A 91 8.70 6.80 7.60
N THR A 92 7.94 7.41 8.52
CA THR A 92 7.14 6.68 9.50
C THR A 92 6.11 5.76 8.83
N GLU A 93 5.43 6.24 7.78
CA GLU A 93 4.48 5.43 7.01
C GLU A 93 5.16 4.22 6.34
N ILE A 94 6.33 4.42 5.71
CA ILE A 94 7.13 3.33 5.15
C ILE A 94 7.48 2.30 6.23
N SER A 95 8.07 2.73 7.34
CA SER A 95 8.48 1.84 8.44
C SER A 95 7.30 1.04 8.99
N MET A 96 6.16 1.70 9.19
CA MET A 96 4.93 1.08 9.65
C MET A 96 4.44 -0.01 8.69
N MET A 97 4.39 0.29 7.39
CA MET A 97 3.86 -0.61 6.37
C MET A 97 4.80 -1.75 5.99
N SER A 98 6.11 -1.52 5.98
CA SER A 98 7.10 -2.51 5.54
C SER A 98 7.65 -3.40 6.66
N ASP A 99 7.52 -2.98 7.93
CA ASP A 99 8.06 -3.71 9.07
C ASP A 99 7.01 -3.97 10.16
N THR A 100 6.51 -2.92 10.82
CA THR A 100 5.67 -3.06 12.02
C THR A 100 4.38 -3.83 11.72
N LEU A 101 3.62 -3.43 10.70
CA LEU A 101 2.41 -4.14 10.30
C LEU A 101 2.67 -5.55 9.78
N VAL A 102 3.83 -5.80 9.17
CA VAL A 102 4.20 -7.15 8.73
C VAL A 102 4.34 -8.07 9.96
N LYS A 103 5.04 -7.61 10.99
CA LYS A 103 5.18 -8.35 12.26
C LYS A 103 3.83 -8.55 12.96
N MET A 104 2.98 -7.52 12.99
CA MET A 104 1.64 -7.61 13.60
C MET A 104 0.73 -8.59 12.85
N ASN A 105 0.70 -8.55 11.51
CA ASN A 105 -0.10 -9.47 10.71
C ASN A 105 0.37 -10.93 10.91
N LYS A 106 1.68 -11.19 10.94
CA LYS A 106 2.23 -12.53 11.22
C LYS A 106 1.76 -13.12 12.56
N LEU A 107 1.53 -12.29 13.58
CA LEU A 107 1.00 -12.75 14.87
C LEU A 107 -0.49 -13.09 14.83
N LEU A 108 -1.24 -12.48 13.90
CA LEU A 108 -2.69 -12.57 13.82
C LEU A 108 -3.18 -13.53 12.72
N GLU A 109 -2.29 -13.89 11.79
CA GLU A 109 -2.54 -14.87 10.74
C GLU A 109 -2.82 -16.27 11.30
N PRO A 110 -3.61 -17.09 10.58
CA PRO A 110 -4.34 -16.76 9.35
C PRO A 110 -5.68 -16.05 9.62
N LYS A 111 -6.04 -15.84 10.89
CA LYS A 111 -7.40 -15.48 11.30
C LYS A 111 -7.76 -14.03 11.01
N TYR A 112 -6.81 -13.11 11.20
CA TYR A 112 -7.04 -11.68 10.99
C TYR A 112 -5.92 -11.04 10.18
N ARG A 113 -6.31 -10.01 9.43
CA ARG A 113 -5.43 -9.16 8.64
C ARG A 113 -5.74 -7.71 8.94
N LEU A 114 -4.73 -6.95 9.38
CA LEU A 114 -4.86 -5.55 9.79
C LEU A 114 -4.70 -4.55 8.64
N SER A 115 -3.98 -4.92 7.58
CA SER A 115 -3.59 -3.97 6.53
C SER A 115 -3.43 -4.60 5.16
N GLY A 116 -3.40 -3.74 4.13
CA GLY A 116 -2.81 -4.06 2.83
C GLY A 116 -1.35 -4.51 2.96
N ARG A 117 -0.85 -5.29 1.99
CA ARG A 117 0.57 -5.64 1.94
C ARG A 117 1.38 -4.49 1.36
N SER A 118 2.56 -4.25 1.92
CA SER A 118 3.60 -3.48 1.23
C SER A 118 4.18 -4.34 0.11
N LEU A 119 4.15 -3.83 -1.12
CA LEU A 119 4.64 -4.52 -2.30
C LEU A 119 6.05 -4.06 -2.68
N TYR A 120 6.33 -2.76 -2.50
CA TYR A 120 7.62 -2.18 -2.83
C TYR A 120 7.83 -0.86 -2.08
N VAL A 121 9.09 -0.58 -1.74
CA VAL A 121 9.53 0.65 -1.09
C VAL A 121 10.76 1.15 -1.83
N GLN A 122 10.84 2.47 -2.02
CA GLN A 122 12.02 3.16 -2.54
C GLN A 122 12.24 4.43 -1.72
N SER A 123 13.46 4.60 -1.24
CA SER A 123 13.84 5.76 -0.41
C SER A 123 14.44 6.89 -1.25
N GLU A 124 14.95 6.56 -2.44
CA GLU A 124 15.51 7.46 -3.44
C GLU A 124 14.44 8.38 -4.04
N ASN A 125 14.84 9.53 -4.61
CA ASN A 125 13.90 10.49 -5.21
C ASN A 125 13.29 9.95 -6.54
N PRO A 126 11.96 9.81 -6.66
CA PRO A 126 10.94 10.13 -5.66
C PRO A 126 10.76 9.03 -4.61
N THR A 127 10.72 9.41 -3.34
CA THR A 127 10.47 8.49 -2.22
C THR A 127 9.05 7.96 -2.34
N LEU A 128 8.89 6.64 -2.38
CA LEU A 128 7.59 6.02 -2.64
C LEU A 128 7.36 4.71 -1.89
N LEU A 129 6.09 4.40 -1.75
CA LEU A 129 5.57 3.19 -1.15
C LEU A 129 4.47 2.64 -2.07
N VAL A 130 4.61 1.39 -2.48
CA VAL A 130 3.59 0.68 -3.26
C VAL A 130 2.91 -0.34 -2.37
N ILE A 131 1.58 -0.28 -2.31
CA ILE A 131 0.76 -1.16 -1.49
C ILE A 131 -0.32 -1.87 -2.31
N GLU A 132 -0.82 -2.96 -1.77
CA GLU A 132 -1.96 -3.71 -2.31
C GLU A 132 -3.23 -2.84 -2.37
N ASP A 133 -3.95 -2.90 -3.50
CA ASP A 133 -5.25 -2.24 -3.64
C ASP A 133 -6.37 -3.14 -3.10
N LEU A 134 -6.87 -2.76 -1.92
CA LEU A 134 -7.94 -3.50 -1.22
C LEU A 134 -9.30 -3.40 -1.91
N MET A 135 -9.48 -2.50 -2.88
CA MET A 135 -10.74 -2.39 -3.64
C MET A 135 -11.04 -3.71 -4.39
N SER A 136 -10.00 -4.41 -4.85
CA SER A 136 -10.14 -5.73 -5.50
C SER A 136 -10.67 -6.82 -4.55
N LEU A 137 -10.55 -6.61 -3.23
CA LEU A 137 -11.08 -7.48 -2.19
C LEU A 137 -12.46 -7.03 -1.67
N GLY A 138 -13.08 -6.04 -2.32
CA GLY A 138 -14.40 -5.51 -1.97
C GLY A 138 -14.40 -4.41 -0.90
N PHE A 139 -13.23 -3.94 -0.45
CA PHE A 139 -13.16 -2.81 0.49
C PHE A 139 -13.56 -1.49 -0.17
N GLN A 140 -14.29 -0.66 0.57
CA GLN A 140 -14.73 0.65 0.15
C GLN A 140 -14.49 1.66 1.27
N MET A 141 -14.22 2.91 0.89
CA MET A 141 -14.12 4.00 1.84
C MET A 141 -15.52 4.40 2.28
N ALA A 142 -15.75 4.47 3.59
CA ALA A 142 -16.98 5.04 4.13
C ALA A 142 -17.03 6.55 3.90
N ASP A 143 -18.23 7.08 3.69
CA ASP A 143 -18.42 8.54 3.65
C ASP A 143 -18.13 9.13 5.03
N ARG A 144 -17.11 10.00 5.09
CA ARG A 144 -16.67 10.65 6.32
C ARG A 144 -17.73 11.57 6.95
N LEU A 145 -18.69 12.06 6.18
CA LEU A 145 -19.77 12.90 6.69
C LEU A 145 -20.89 12.07 7.33
N SER A 146 -21.21 10.92 6.73
CA SER A 146 -22.23 9.99 7.23
C SER A 146 -21.72 9.08 8.36
N GLY A 147 -20.42 8.81 8.41
CA GLY A 147 -19.81 7.91 9.38
C GLY A 147 -20.09 6.42 9.09
N LEU A 148 -19.86 5.57 10.11
CA LEU A 148 -20.11 4.13 10.04
C LEU A 148 -21.43 3.79 10.73
N ASP A 149 -22.17 2.81 10.20
CA ASP A 149 -23.27 2.19 10.94
C ASP A 149 -22.75 1.38 12.13
N LEU A 150 -23.66 0.91 13.00
CA LEU A 150 -23.28 0.18 14.21
C LEU A 150 -22.51 -1.11 13.90
N ALA A 151 -22.89 -1.87 12.87
CA ALA A 151 -22.24 -3.13 12.54
C ALA A 151 -20.79 -2.89 12.10
N HIS A 152 -20.56 -1.91 11.21
CA HIS A 152 -19.23 -1.52 10.77
C HIS A 152 -18.42 -0.86 11.90
N SER A 153 -19.06 -0.09 12.78
CA SER A 153 -18.41 0.50 13.96
C SER A 153 -17.87 -0.57 14.91
N ILE A 154 -18.64 -1.63 15.16
CA ILE A 154 -18.19 -2.77 15.98
C ILE A 154 -16.96 -3.43 15.33
N LEU A 155 -17.00 -3.68 14.01
CA LEU A 155 -15.86 -4.25 13.30
C LEU A 155 -14.62 -3.35 13.35
N ALA A 156 -14.79 -2.04 13.20
CA ALA A 156 -13.71 -1.06 13.30
C ALA A 156 -13.08 -1.06 14.70
N VAL A 157 -13.89 -1.02 15.76
CA VAL A 157 -13.40 -1.07 17.15
C VAL A 157 -12.69 -2.39 17.45
N GLN A 158 -13.22 -3.53 16.97
CA GLN A 158 -12.52 -4.81 17.10
C GLN A 158 -11.20 -4.83 16.33
N GLY A 159 -11.15 -4.22 15.14
CA GLY A 159 -9.92 -4.03 14.37
C GLY A 159 -8.88 -3.21 15.13
N LEU A 160 -9.30 -2.08 15.71
CA LEU A 160 -8.45 -1.23 16.56
C LEU A 160 -7.96 -1.98 17.80
N ALA A 161 -8.81 -2.74 18.47
CA ALA A 161 -8.42 -3.54 19.62
C ALA A 161 -7.33 -4.57 19.26
N ARG A 162 -7.47 -5.27 18.13
CA ARG A 162 -6.44 -6.20 17.61
C ARG A 162 -5.15 -5.45 17.27
N PHE A 163 -5.26 -4.29 16.63
CA PHE A 163 -4.12 -3.45 16.28
C PHE A 163 -3.34 -3.04 17.54
N HIS A 164 -4.02 -2.50 18.56
CA HIS A 164 -3.37 -2.12 19.83
C HIS A 164 -2.73 -3.32 20.53
N ALA A 165 -3.47 -4.42 20.67
CA ALA A 165 -2.94 -5.64 21.31
C ALA A 165 -1.70 -6.18 20.58
N ALA A 166 -1.75 -6.26 19.25
CA ALA A 166 -0.61 -6.71 18.45
C ALA A 166 0.60 -5.78 18.57
N SER A 167 0.39 -4.46 18.65
CA SER A 167 1.49 -3.50 18.81
C SER A 167 2.23 -3.65 20.14
N VAL A 168 1.52 -3.94 21.23
CA VAL A 168 2.14 -4.22 22.54
C VAL A 168 2.86 -5.55 22.50
N ALA A 169 2.23 -6.59 21.95
CA ALA A 169 2.81 -7.92 21.88
C ALA A 169 4.12 -7.98 21.08
N ILE A 170 4.24 -7.22 19.98
CA ILE A 170 5.51 -7.13 19.25
C ILE A 170 6.58 -6.37 20.04
N CYS A 171 6.20 -5.32 20.79
CA CYS A 171 7.13 -4.50 21.56
C CYS A 171 7.72 -5.31 22.72
N GLU A 172 6.88 -6.03 23.46
CA GLU A 172 7.31 -6.88 24.57
C GLU A 172 8.22 -8.03 24.11
N LYS A 173 7.93 -8.65 22.96
CA LYS A 173 8.80 -9.69 22.38
C LYS A 173 10.18 -9.17 21.97
N VAL A 174 10.29 -7.92 21.52
CA VAL A 174 11.58 -7.30 21.18
C VAL A 174 12.40 -7.01 22.45
N ASN A 175 11.74 -6.70 23.56
CA ASN A 175 12.38 -6.37 24.84
C ASN A 175 12.73 -7.60 25.69
N HIS A 176 12.26 -8.79 25.32
CA HIS A 176 12.53 -10.06 26.00
C HIS A 176 12.87 -11.17 24.99
N PRO A 177 14.07 -11.13 24.37
CA PRO A 177 14.55 -12.19 23.48
C PRO A 177 14.85 -13.51 24.22
#